data_AF-A0A3N5KVK4-F1
#
_entry.id   AF-A0A3N5KVK4-F1
#
_cell.length_a   1.000
_cell.length_b   1.000
_cell.length_c   1.000
_cell.angle_alpha   90.00
_cell.angle_beta   90.00
_cell.angle_gamma   90.00
#
_symmetry.space_group_name_H-M   'P 1'
#
loop_
_entity.id
_entity.type
_entity.pdbx_description
1 polymer ?
#
loop_
_entity_poly.entity_id
_entity_poly.type
_entity_poly.pdbx_seq_one_letter_code
_entity_poly.pdbx_strand_id
1 'polypeptide(L)'
;SQLRSAQQYEMPIAEPLPELDAARNFLSALRCYLHYKAGRDGNLLTFDAQEEITEQTFIRHSDPASWMRDYFLHARDIQRAANQWMETSEPNGSMLLTQFRDWRTRLSNSEFTVSRERVFFKAPQLLEQDPGLALRLFVFVARHGMRLTADAERRIVDHLPALSRAFADSQSVWPVFKEVLSLPHASLALEAMHGTGVLGALLPEWAGIECLVVRDFYHRYTVDEHTLVAIQQIELLPASEDPSRQRFAALIEEAVDRPSLLAALLFHDTGKASRSGKHVGESARLSQAALKRMGAPPETCKLVSFLIDRHLDMSALLSTRDLDEPSTAKFLADRVETVERLKELALLTYADISAVNPSAMTPWRLEQLWRLYLNTYNELTRELDTERIEAPAETRPEVAGFLAGFPSRYLRVHSEDDIQAHLTLHERAKEKGVAVDVRKTNGTYTLTVAANDRPFLLASIAGVLAGFGMNILKAEAFGNRKGMVLDTFAFEDPNRTLDLNPTEVDRLRLTL
;
A
#
# COMPACT_ATOMS: atom_id res chain seq x y z
N SER A 1 -54.15 -18.99 6.40
CA SER A 1 -54.67 -17.97 5.47
C SER A 1 -53.90 -16.64 5.55
N GLN A 2 -52.57 -16.66 5.78
CA GLN A 2 -51.70 -15.46 5.82
C GLN A 2 -50.63 -15.47 4.70
N LEU A 3 -50.89 -16.19 3.59
CA LEU A 3 -50.04 -16.25 2.40
C LEU A 3 -50.70 -15.61 1.17
N ARG A 4 -51.75 -14.79 1.35
CA ARG A 4 -52.51 -14.13 0.28
C ARG A 4 -52.54 -12.60 0.39
N SER A 5 -51.49 -12.01 0.95
CA SER A 5 -51.32 -10.55 0.94
C SER A 5 -49.87 -10.16 0.59
N ALA A 6 -49.21 -10.94 -0.26
CA ALA A 6 -48.21 -10.36 -1.13
C ALA A 6 -49.00 -9.49 -2.12
N GLN A 7 -49.19 -8.22 -1.76
CA GLN A 7 -49.40 -7.21 -2.79
C GLN A 7 -48.33 -7.48 -3.84
N GLN A 8 -48.76 -7.77 -5.07
CA GLN A 8 -47.90 -7.64 -6.23
C GLN A 8 -47.33 -6.22 -6.13
N TYR A 9 -46.10 -6.10 -5.63
CA TYR A 9 -45.22 -5.05 -6.08
C TYR A 9 -45.07 -5.34 -7.56
N GLU A 10 -45.99 -4.79 -8.36
CA GLU A 10 -45.68 -4.51 -9.75
C GLU A 10 -44.43 -3.65 -9.66
N MET A 11 -43.27 -4.27 -9.90
CA MET A 11 -42.08 -3.53 -10.29
C MET A 11 -42.57 -2.58 -11.37
N PRO A 12 -42.53 -1.24 -11.16
CA PRO A 12 -42.89 -0.33 -12.22
C PRO A 12 -42.11 -0.78 -13.43
N ILE A 13 -42.82 -1.09 -14.53
CA ILE A 13 -42.18 -1.48 -15.78
C ILE A 13 -41.20 -0.37 -16.06
N ALA A 14 -39.91 -0.68 -15.90
CA ALA A 14 -38.83 0.24 -16.17
C ALA A 14 -39.11 0.84 -17.54
N GLU A 15 -39.17 2.17 -17.64
CA GLU A 15 -38.89 2.74 -18.94
C GLU A 15 -37.57 2.12 -19.41
N PRO A 16 -37.50 1.61 -20.65
CA PRO A 16 -36.29 1.00 -21.16
C PRO A 16 -35.17 2.03 -20.99
N LEU A 17 -34.18 1.72 -20.14
CA LEU A 17 -33.03 2.57 -19.89
C LEU A 17 -32.20 2.59 -21.19
N PRO A 18 -32.25 3.66 -22.00
CA PRO A 18 -31.58 3.67 -23.30
C PRO A 18 -30.07 3.50 -23.16
N GLU A 19 -29.53 3.92 -22.00
CA GLU A 19 -28.14 3.72 -21.59
C GLU A 19 -27.71 2.23 -21.52
N LEU A 20 -28.64 1.29 -21.30
CA LEU A 20 -28.34 -0.14 -21.23
C LEU A 20 -28.58 -0.89 -22.55
N ASP A 21 -29.07 -0.24 -23.60
CA ASP A 21 -29.39 -0.91 -24.86
C ASP A 21 -28.15 -1.60 -25.48
N ALA A 22 -26.98 -0.95 -25.40
CA ALA A 22 -25.73 -1.53 -25.88
C ALA A 22 -25.36 -2.82 -25.12
N ALA A 23 -25.41 -2.77 -23.78
CA ALA A 23 -25.11 -3.92 -22.92
C ALA A 23 -26.11 -5.07 -23.12
N ARG A 24 -27.41 -4.74 -23.24
CA ARG A 24 -28.47 -5.72 -23.53
C ARG A 24 -28.22 -6.40 -24.87
N ASN A 25 -27.92 -5.63 -25.92
CA ASN A 25 -27.69 -6.16 -27.26
C ASN A 25 -26.45 -7.06 -27.29
N PHE A 26 -25.36 -6.64 -26.62
CA PHE A 26 -24.14 -7.44 -26.50
C PHE A 26 -24.38 -8.78 -25.81
N LEU A 27 -25.00 -8.77 -24.62
CA LEU A 27 -25.27 -10.00 -23.86
C LEU A 27 -26.29 -10.90 -24.53
N SER A 28 -27.28 -10.33 -25.23
CA SER A 28 -28.25 -11.10 -26.01
C SER A 28 -27.57 -11.82 -27.18
N ALA A 29 -26.71 -11.12 -27.92
CA ALA A 29 -25.93 -11.72 -29.01
C ALA A 29 -25.02 -12.85 -28.50
N LEU A 30 -24.31 -12.61 -27.39
CA LEU A 30 -23.50 -13.62 -26.71
C LEU A 30 -24.34 -14.85 -26.31
N ARG A 31 -25.50 -14.64 -25.67
CA ARG A 31 -26.38 -15.73 -25.25
C ARG A 31 -26.89 -16.53 -26.45
N CYS A 32 -27.30 -15.87 -27.53
CA CYS A 32 -27.68 -16.53 -28.78
C CYS A 32 -26.53 -17.38 -29.33
N TYR A 33 -25.32 -16.84 -29.40
CA TYR A 33 -24.14 -17.58 -29.84
C TYR A 33 -23.90 -18.86 -29.02
N LEU A 34 -23.92 -18.75 -27.69
CA LEU A 34 -23.73 -19.90 -26.79
C LEU A 34 -24.81 -20.97 -26.99
N HIS A 35 -26.06 -20.56 -27.25
CA HIS A 35 -27.18 -21.48 -27.50
C HIS A 35 -27.03 -22.20 -28.84
N TYR A 36 -26.68 -21.48 -29.91
CA TYR A 36 -26.43 -22.08 -31.21
C TYR A 36 -25.26 -23.05 -31.18
N LYS A 37 -24.18 -22.69 -30.49
CA LYS A 37 -23.02 -23.56 -30.28
C LYS A 37 -23.37 -24.83 -29.50
N ALA A 38 -24.12 -24.70 -28.41
CA ALA A 38 -24.46 -25.82 -27.54
C ALA A 38 -25.59 -26.70 -28.08
N GLY A 39 -26.37 -26.23 -29.07
CA GLY A 39 -27.59 -26.89 -29.55
C GLY A 39 -28.70 -27.00 -28.49
N ARG A 40 -28.59 -26.24 -27.39
CA ARG A 40 -29.48 -26.26 -26.23
C ARG A 40 -29.39 -24.92 -25.47
N ASP A 41 -30.25 -24.73 -24.48
CA ASP A 41 -30.11 -23.61 -23.54
C ASP A 41 -28.85 -23.80 -22.69
N GLY A 42 -27.76 -23.16 -23.12
CA GLY A 42 -26.44 -23.21 -22.52
C GLY A 42 -25.90 -21.81 -22.26
N ASN A 43 -25.70 -21.45 -21.00
CA ASN A 43 -25.32 -20.09 -20.59
C ASN A 43 -23.93 -20.04 -19.93
N LEU A 44 -23.04 -20.94 -20.32
CA LEU A 44 -21.68 -21.03 -19.79
C LEU A 44 -20.69 -20.46 -20.82
N LEU A 45 -20.00 -19.38 -20.45
CA LEU A 45 -18.93 -18.78 -21.24
C LEU A 45 -17.58 -19.40 -20.85
N THR A 46 -17.23 -20.53 -21.46
CA THR A 46 -15.93 -21.20 -21.27
C THR A 46 -14.81 -20.50 -22.01
N PHE A 47 -13.54 -20.79 -21.69
CA PHE A 47 -12.39 -20.26 -22.44
C PHE A 47 -12.44 -20.63 -23.94
N ASP A 48 -12.82 -21.86 -24.28
CA ASP A 48 -13.00 -22.28 -25.67
C ASP A 48 -14.11 -21.47 -26.36
N ALA A 49 -15.21 -21.17 -25.65
CA ALA A 49 -16.26 -20.31 -26.19
C ALA A 49 -15.80 -18.87 -26.41
N GLN A 50 -14.90 -18.35 -25.56
CA GLN A 50 -14.29 -17.03 -25.74
C GLN A 50 -13.33 -16.99 -26.94
N GLU A 51 -12.60 -18.07 -27.23
CA GLU A 51 -11.78 -18.17 -28.45
C GLU A 51 -12.65 -18.21 -29.70
N GLU A 52 -13.57 -19.18 -29.77
CA GLU A 52 -14.37 -19.40 -30.96
C GLU A 52 -15.31 -18.22 -31.29
N ILE A 53 -15.78 -17.46 -30.28
CA ILE A 53 -16.60 -16.27 -30.56
C ILE A 53 -15.78 -15.18 -31.26
N THR A 54 -14.49 -15.03 -30.91
CA THR A 54 -13.61 -14.04 -31.57
C THR A 54 -13.21 -14.41 -32.99
N GLU A 55 -13.44 -15.66 -33.40
CA GLU A 55 -13.26 -16.11 -34.79
C GLU A 55 -14.47 -15.77 -35.68
N GLN A 56 -15.59 -15.35 -35.09
CA GLN A 56 -16.80 -15.05 -35.84
C GLN A 56 -16.69 -13.74 -36.61
N THR A 57 -17.16 -13.73 -37.85
CA THR A 57 -17.05 -12.56 -38.76
C THR A 57 -17.81 -11.32 -38.29
N PHE A 58 -18.75 -11.47 -37.34
CA PHE A 58 -19.53 -10.37 -36.77
C PHE A 58 -18.90 -9.77 -35.49
N ILE A 59 -17.80 -10.34 -35.00
CA ILE A 59 -17.06 -9.82 -33.85
C ILE A 59 -15.91 -8.92 -34.33
N ARG A 60 -15.75 -7.77 -33.67
CA ARG A 60 -14.72 -6.77 -34.02
C ARG A 60 -13.33 -7.14 -33.51
N HIS A 61 -13.27 -7.75 -32.33
CA HIS A 61 -12.02 -8.12 -31.68
C HIS A 61 -11.57 -9.49 -32.14
N SER A 62 -10.34 -9.58 -32.66
CA SER A 62 -9.71 -10.84 -33.06
C SER A 62 -8.99 -11.56 -31.91
N ASP A 63 -8.97 -10.96 -30.71
CA ASP A 63 -8.36 -11.56 -29.53
C ASP A 63 -9.37 -11.65 -28.36
N PRO A 64 -9.42 -12.78 -27.64
CA PRO A 64 -10.36 -12.98 -26.53
C PRO A 64 -10.23 -11.98 -25.38
N ALA A 65 -9.02 -11.49 -25.10
CA ALA A 65 -8.80 -10.56 -23.98
C ALA A 65 -9.50 -9.21 -24.23
N SER A 66 -9.36 -8.66 -25.43
CA SER A 66 -10.04 -7.41 -25.82
C SER A 66 -11.55 -7.59 -25.91
N TRP A 67 -12.02 -8.74 -26.42
CA TRP A 67 -13.46 -9.02 -26.44
C TRP A 67 -14.05 -9.18 -25.04
N MET A 68 -13.33 -9.85 -24.14
CA MET A 68 -13.74 -9.99 -22.74
C MET A 68 -13.72 -8.65 -21.99
N ARG A 69 -12.85 -7.71 -22.37
CA ARG A 69 -12.90 -6.33 -21.86
C ARG A 69 -14.24 -5.68 -22.18
N ASP A 70 -14.75 -5.79 -23.42
CA ASP A 70 -16.09 -5.29 -23.77
C ASP A 70 -17.19 -5.96 -22.93
N TYR A 71 -17.09 -7.28 -22.71
CA TYR A 71 -18.02 -8.01 -21.84
C TYR A 71 -18.06 -7.41 -20.43
N PHE A 72 -16.90 -7.17 -19.81
CA PHE A 72 -16.84 -6.64 -18.45
C PHE A 72 -17.26 -5.18 -18.36
N LEU A 73 -16.99 -4.36 -19.39
CA LEU A 73 -17.53 -3.00 -19.49
C LEU A 73 -19.07 -3.02 -19.47
N HIS A 74 -19.70 -3.85 -20.31
CA HIS A 74 -21.15 -4.00 -20.32
C HIS A 74 -21.72 -4.59 -19.02
N ALA A 75 -21.05 -5.57 -18.42
CA ALA A 75 -21.45 -6.13 -17.14
C ALA A 75 -21.41 -5.07 -16.02
N ARG A 76 -20.39 -4.20 -16.04
CA ARG A 76 -20.25 -3.09 -15.10
C ARG A 76 -21.35 -2.04 -15.27
N ASP A 77 -21.72 -1.69 -16.50
CA ASP A 77 -22.83 -0.76 -16.78
C ASP A 77 -24.15 -1.29 -16.21
N ILE A 78 -24.43 -2.59 -16.42
CA ILE A 78 -25.62 -3.26 -15.86
C ILE A 78 -25.58 -3.25 -14.34
N GLN A 79 -24.43 -3.58 -13.73
CA GLN A 79 -24.28 -3.59 -12.28
C GLN A 79 -24.50 -2.20 -11.66
N ARG A 80 -23.99 -1.14 -12.30
CA ARG A 80 -24.21 0.26 -11.86
C ARG A 80 -25.68 0.63 -11.91
N ALA A 81 -26.35 0.38 -13.03
CA ALA A 81 -27.77 0.65 -13.18
C ALA A 81 -28.62 -0.15 -12.17
N ALA A 82 -28.29 -1.42 -11.93
CA ALA A 82 -28.95 -2.24 -10.91
C ALA A 82 -28.77 -1.66 -9.49
N ASN A 83 -27.57 -1.19 -9.15
CA ASN A 83 -27.29 -0.56 -7.86
C ASN A 83 -28.10 0.73 -7.67
N GLN A 84 -28.16 1.58 -8.69
CA GLN A 84 -28.96 2.81 -8.68
C GLN A 84 -30.46 2.50 -8.53
N TRP A 85 -30.95 1.45 -9.20
CA TRP A 85 -32.32 0.99 -9.09
C TRP A 85 -32.66 0.49 -7.69
N MET A 86 -31.77 -0.29 -7.08
CA MET A 86 -31.94 -0.74 -5.70
C MET A 86 -31.97 0.45 -4.74
N GLU A 87 -31.09 1.43 -4.90
CA GLU A 87 -31.04 2.64 -4.06
C GLU A 87 -32.31 3.49 -4.18
N THR A 88 -32.85 3.66 -5.38
CA THR A 88 -34.07 4.45 -5.62
C THR A 88 -35.35 3.73 -5.22
N SER A 89 -35.35 2.40 -5.20
CA SER A 89 -36.50 1.56 -4.84
C SER A 89 -36.64 1.32 -3.33
N GLU A 90 -35.64 1.65 -2.52
CA GLU A 90 -35.79 1.55 -1.06
C GLU A 90 -36.90 2.50 -0.57
N PRO A 91 -37.81 2.05 0.33
CA PRO A 91 -38.95 2.85 0.77
C PRO A 91 -38.51 4.22 1.31
N ASN A 92 -38.84 5.27 0.54
CA ASN A 92 -38.65 6.66 0.91
C ASN A 92 -39.70 7.07 1.95
N GLY A 93 -39.57 6.56 3.18
CA GLY A 93 -40.30 7.08 4.33
C GLY A 93 -39.97 8.57 4.53
N SER A 94 -40.88 9.45 4.10
CA SER A 94 -40.83 10.92 4.18
C SER A 94 -39.41 11.50 4.10
N MET A 95 -38.93 11.70 2.87
CA MET A 95 -37.62 12.25 2.52
C MET A 95 -37.29 13.54 3.30
N LEU A 96 -38.30 14.35 3.62
CA LEU A 96 -38.14 15.56 4.44
C LEU A 96 -37.90 15.24 5.92
N LEU A 97 -38.67 14.34 6.54
CA LEU A 97 -38.52 14.06 7.99
C LEU A 97 -37.23 13.29 8.30
N THR A 98 -36.74 12.46 7.37
CA THR A 98 -35.47 11.73 7.50
C THR A 98 -34.26 12.60 7.20
N GLN A 99 -34.30 13.48 6.18
CA GLN A 99 -33.24 14.48 5.96
C GLN A 99 -33.07 15.42 7.17
N PHE A 100 -34.17 15.85 7.80
CA PHE A 100 -34.13 16.66 9.04
C PHE A 100 -33.63 15.90 10.29
N ARG A 101 -33.50 14.57 10.22
CA ARG A 101 -32.99 13.74 11.32
C ARG A 101 -31.53 13.32 11.07
N ASP A 102 -31.17 13.06 9.82
CA ASP A 102 -29.84 12.64 9.37
C ASP A 102 -28.88 13.80 9.08
N TRP A 103 -29.36 15.05 8.95
CA TRP A 103 -28.46 16.23 8.90
C TRP A 103 -27.53 16.36 10.12
N ARG A 104 -27.78 15.55 11.16
CA ARG A 104 -27.03 15.44 12.42
C ARG A 104 -26.20 14.16 12.55
N THR A 105 -25.92 13.41 11.50
CA THR A 105 -24.84 12.42 11.61
C THR A 105 -23.54 13.16 11.94
N ARG A 106 -22.80 12.72 12.97
CA ARG A 106 -21.56 13.36 13.44
C ARG A 106 -20.49 13.52 12.34
N LEU A 107 -20.64 12.81 11.23
CA LEU A 107 -19.71 12.80 10.10
C LEU A 107 -20.01 13.88 9.05
N SER A 108 -21.20 14.49 9.03
CA SER A 108 -21.53 15.55 8.06
C SER A 108 -20.68 16.80 8.31
N ASN A 109 -20.17 17.44 7.25
CA ASN A 109 -19.33 18.65 7.34
C ASN A 109 -19.87 19.77 6.41
N SER A 110 -19.08 20.80 6.09
CA SER A 110 -19.52 21.90 5.23
C SER A 110 -19.78 21.49 3.77
N GLU A 111 -19.13 20.43 3.29
CA GLU A 111 -19.12 20.01 1.89
C GLU A 111 -20.03 18.79 1.65
N PHE A 112 -20.09 17.90 2.65
CA PHE A 112 -20.71 16.59 2.56
C PHE A 112 -21.75 16.38 3.66
N THR A 113 -22.81 15.65 3.31
CA THR A 113 -23.76 15.13 4.30
C THR A 113 -23.84 13.62 4.19
N VAL A 114 -24.00 12.95 5.33
CA VAL A 114 -24.15 11.49 5.39
C VAL A 114 -25.60 11.16 5.77
N SER A 115 -26.18 10.18 5.07
CA SER A 115 -27.47 9.58 5.43
C SER A 115 -27.44 8.13 5.00
N ARG A 116 -27.93 7.22 5.87
CA ARG A 116 -27.94 5.77 5.62
C ARG A 116 -26.59 5.21 5.13
N GLU A 117 -25.50 5.59 5.81
CA GLU A 117 -24.12 5.18 5.50
C GLU A 117 -23.63 5.58 4.08
N ARG A 118 -24.32 6.55 3.46
CA ARG A 118 -23.97 7.09 2.16
C ARG A 118 -23.71 8.58 2.21
N VAL A 119 -22.78 9.03 1.38
CA VAL A 119 -22.35 10.43 1.31
C VAL A 119 -22.94 11.15 0.10
N PHE A 120 -23.36 12.40 0.34
CA PHE A 120 -23.94 13.32 -0.63
C PHE A 120 -23.12 14.61 -0.66
N PHE A 121 -23.10 15.29 -1.81
CA PHE A 121 -22.69 16.69 -1.88
C PHE A 121 -23.76 17.59 -1.26
N LYS A 122 -23.38 18.52 -0.39
CA LYS A 122 -24.30 19.57 0.09
C LYS A 122 -24.59 20.62 -0.96
N ALA A 123 -23.57 20.99 -1.73
CA ALA A 123 -23.65 21.99 -2.80
C ALA A 123 -22.98 21.43 -4.07
N PRO A 124 -23.64 20.51 -4.80
CA PRO A 124 -23.04 19.80 -5.92
C PRO A 124 -22.58 20.71 -7.08
N GLN A 125 -23.16 21.90 -7.20
CA GLN A 125 -22.78 22.90 -8.21
C GLN A 125 -21.34 23.39 -8.02
N LEU A 126 -20.76 23.23 -6.83
CA LEU A 126 -19.36 23.60 -6.57
C LEU A 126 -18.36 22.71 -7.33
N LEU A 127 -18.75 21.53 -7.82
CA LEU A 127 -17.88 20.69 -8.66
C LEU A 127 -17.42 21.38 -9.94
N GLU A 128 -18.23 22.32 -10.48
CA GLU A 128 -17.87 23.10 -11.66
C GLU A 128 -16.76 24.13 -11.38
N GLN A 129 -16.72 24.65 -10.15
CA GLN A 129 -15.84 25.74 -9.73
C GLN A 129 -14.57 25.24 -9.05
N ASP A 130 -14.68 24.11 -8.33
CA ASP A 130 -13.59 23.49 -7.59
C ASP A 130 -13.50 21.99 -7.92
N PRO A 131 -12.70 21.61 -8.93
CA PRO A 131 -12.39 20.21 -9.23
C PRO A 131 -11.81 19.43 -8.05
N GLY A 132 -11.18 20.12 -7.08
CA GLY A 132 -10.63 19.53 -5.87
C GLY A 132 -11.71 18.97 -4.93
N LEU A 133 -12.96 19.42 -5.04
CA LEU A 133 -14.09 18.89 -4.26
C LEU A 133 -14.30 17.40 -4.49
N ALA A 134 -14.06 16.91 -5.72
CA ALA A 134 -14.13 15.48 -6.02
C ALA A 134 -13.06 14.69 -5.26
N LEU A 135 -11.81 15.17 -5.23
CA LEU A 135 -10.74 14.52 -4.48
C LEU A 135 -10.99 14.54 -2.97
N ARG A 136 -11.52 15.65 -2.43
CA ARG A 136 -11.92 15.75 -1.02
C ARG A 136 -13.05 14.78 -0.66
N LEU A 137 -13.97 14.50 -1.58
CA LEU A 137 -14.98 13.47 -1.38
C LEU A 137 -14.34 12.08 -1.22
N PHE A 138 -13.35 11.73 -2.06
CA PHE A 138 -12.66 10.44 -1.92
C PHE A 138 -11.81 10.36 -0.65
N VAL A 139 -11.22 11.46 -0.19
CA VAL A 139 -10.60 11.54 1.15
C VAL A 139 -11.65 11.29 2.24
N PHE A 140 -12.84 11.87 2.11
CA PHE A 140 -13.94 11.63 3.05
C PHE A 140 -14.38 10.16 3.07
N VAL A 141 -14.52 9.53 1.91
CA VAL A 141 -14.79 8.09 1.77
C VAL A 141 -13.69 7.26 2.45
N ALA A 142 -12.43 7.54 2.14
CA ALA A 142 -11.29 6.79 2.68
C ALA A 142 -11.18 6.92 4.21
N ARG A 143 -11.57 8.07 4.75
CA ARG A 143 -11.51 8.35 6.20
C ARG A 143 -12.66 7.71 6.97
N HIS A 144 -13.85 7.66 6.38
CA HIS A 144 -15.07 7.31 7.12
C HIS A 144 -15.73 6.02 6.67
N GLY A 145 -15.29 5.39 5.58
CA GLY A 145 -15.87 4.13 5.10
C GLY A 145 -17.29 4.29 4.55
N MET A 146 -17.65 5.47 4.05
CA MET A 146 -18.99 5.77 3.54
C MET A 146 -19.07 5.51 2.04
N ARG A 147 -20.15 4.88 1.57
CA ARG A 147 -20.36 4.68 0.12
C ARG A 147 -20.91 5.95 -0.54
N LEU A 148 -20.61 6.13 -1.82
CA LEU A 148 -21.28 7.18 -2.59
C LEU A 148 -22.77 6.84 -2.77
N THR A 149 -23.56 7.88 -2.98
CA THR A 149 -24.92 7.76 -3.50
C THR A 149 -24.89 7.73 -5.01
N ALA A 150 -25.88 7.11 -5.65
CA ALA A 150 -26.00 7.14 -7.11
C ALA A 150 -26.04 8.57 -7.68
N ASP A 151 -26.63 9.53 -6.94
CA ASP A 151 -26.60 10.95 -7.34
C ASP A 151 -25.20 11.56 -7.28
N ALA A 152 -24.42 11.26 -6.22
CA ALA A 152 -23.04 11.72 -6.12
C ALA A 152 -22.16 11.11 -7.22
N GLU A 153 -22.31 9.81 -7.51
CA GLU A 153 -21.59 9.14 -8.59
C GLU A 153 -21.91 9.76 -9.95
N ARG A 154 -23.19 9.90 -10.28
CA ARG A 154 -23.65 10.52 -11.53
C ARG A 154 -23.06 11.92 -11.71
N ARG A 155 -23.09 12.75 -10.66
CA ARG A 155 -22.54 14.10 -10.72
C ARG A 155 -21.04 14.11 -11.01
N ILE A 156 -20.28 13.18 -10.43
CA ILE A 156 -18.85 13.06 -10.72
C ILE A 156 -18.65 12.65 -12.19
N VAL A 157 -19.40 11.66 -12.67
CA VAL A 157 -19.34 11.18 -14.06
C VAL A 157 -19.67 12.30 -15.04
N ASP A 158 -20.73 13.08 -14.80
CA ASP A 158 -21.12 14.22 -15.63
C ASP A 158 -20.02 15.29 -15.73
N HIS A 159 -19.23 15.47 -14.66
CA HIS A 159 -18.13 16.43 -14.59
C HIS A 159 -16.76 15.84 -14.93
N LEU A 160 -16.66 14.53 -15.20
CA LEU A 160 -15.40 13.83 -15.42
C LEU A 160 -14.52 14.47 -16.51
N PRO A 161 -15.05 14.97 -17.64
CA PRO A 161 -14.22 15.67 -18.63
C PRO A 161 -13.56 16.94 -18.09
N ALA A 162 -14.24 17.69 -17.21
CA ALA A 162 -13.67 18.88 -16.58
C ALA A 162 -12.63 18.50 -15.52
N LEU A 163 -12.93 17.49 -14.68
CA LEU A 163 -11.99 16.94 -13.70
C LEU A 163 -10.70 16.44 -14.36
N SER A 164 -10.82 15.71 -15.48
CA SER A 164 -9.67 15.17 -16.22
C SER A 164 -8.73 16.26 -16.72
N ARG A 165 -9.28 17.36 -17.25
CA ARG A 165 -8.48 18.54 -17.65
C ARG A 165 -7.80 19.18 -16.45
N ALA A 166 -8.54 19.39 -15.36
CA ALA A 166 -8.00 19.99 -14.15
C ALA A 166 -6.85 19.16 -13.54
N PHE A 167 -6.94 17.83 -13.56
CA PHE A 167 -5.86 16.96 -13.07
C PHE A 167 -4.65 16.93 -13.99
N ALA A 168 -4.84 17.02 -15.31
CA ALA A 168 -3.74 17.12 -16.27
C ALA A 168 -2.97 18.44 -16.14
N ASP A 169 -3.66 19.53 -15.82
CA ASP A 169 -3.07 20.87 -15.66
C ASP A 169 -2.50 21.10 -14.24
N SER A 170 -2.88 20.28 -13.26
CA SER A 170 -2.44 20.43 -11.86
C SER A 170 -1.00 19.99 -11.67
N GLN A 171 -0.20 20.84 -11.01
CA GLN A 171 1.22 20.59 -10.79
C GLN A 171 1.51 19.61 -9.63
N SER A 172 0.53 19.30 -8.77
CA SER A 172 0.73 18.37 -7.65
C SER A 172 -0.60 17.83 -7.10
N VAL A 173 -0.94 16.61 -7.47
CA VAL A 173 -2.10 15.86 -6.92
C VAL A 173 -1.67 14.80 -5.91
N TRP A 174 -0.37 14.52 -5.81
CA TRP A 174 0.19 13.53 -4.89
C TRP A 174 -0.17 13.75 -3.42
N PRO A 175 -0.15 14.98 -2.84
CA PRO A 175 -0.47 15.15 -1.42
C PRO A 175 -1.87 14.64 -1.04
N VAL A 176 -2.88 14.94 -1.86
CA VAL A 176 -4.27 14.50 -1.62
C VAL A 176 -4.41 13.01 -1.90
N PHE A 177 -3.76 12.50 -2.96
CA PHE A 177 -3.78 11.06 -3.26
C PHE A 177 -3.08 10.23 -2.17
N LYS A 178 -1.94 10.71 -1.68
CA LYS A 178 -1.23 10.13 -0.53
C LYS A 178 -2.10 10.13 0.71
N GLU A 179 -2.91 11.18 0.94
CA GLU A 179 -3.87 11.18 2.03
C GLU A 179 -4.91 10.06 1.86
N VAL A 180 -5.49 9.88 0.67
CA VAL A 180 -6.41 8.75 0.39
C VAL A 180 -5.75 7.42 0.73
N LEU A 181 -4.52 7.17 0.25
CA LEU A 181 -3.79 5.92 0.50
C LEU A 181 -3.37 5.71 1.96
N SER A 182 -3.25 6.80 2.73
CA SER A 182 -2.92 6.74 4.17
C SER A 182 -4.11 6.32 5.04
N LEU A 183 -5.34 6.42 4.54
CA LEU A 183 -6.54 6.29 5.36
C LEU A 183 -7.07 4.84 5.44
N PRO A 184 -7.90 4.51 6.45
CA PRO A 184 -8.29 3.12 6.75
C PRO A 184 -9.14 2.44 5.67
N HIS A 185 -9.87 3.21 4.86
CA HIS A 185 -10.78 2.71 3.82
C HIS A 185 -10.33 3.14 2.43
N ALA A 186 -9.02 3.14 2.17
CA ALA A 186 -8.46 3.55 0.88
C ALA A 186 -8.99 2.67 -0.27
N SER A 187 -9.18 1.36 -0.07
CA SER A 187 -9.74 0.45 -1.07
C SER A 187 -11.14 0.89 -1.52
N LEU A 188 -12.00 1.27 -0.57
CA LEU A 188 -13.35 1.76 -0.87
C LEU A 188 -13.31 3.08 -1.65
N ALA A 189 -12.38 3.97 -1.30
CA ALA A 189 -12.21 5.22 -2.03
C ALA A 189 -11.67 4.98 -3.45
N LEU A 190 -10.70 4.09 -3.63
CA LEU A 190 -10.14 3.72 -4.92
C LEU A 190 -11.18 3.00 -5.80
N GLU A 191 -12.03 2.14 -5.21
CA GLU A 191 -13.17 1.52 -5.87
C GLU A 191 -14.17 2.58 -6.36
N ALA A 192 -14.50 3.56 -5.52
CA ALA A 192 -15.37 4.67 -5.91
C ALA A 192 -14.72 5.58 -6.99
N MET A 193 -13.41 5.83 -6.92
CA MET A 193 -12.67 6.56 -7.95
C MET A 193 -12.66 5.79 -9.28
N HIS A 194 -12.49 4.47 -9.22
CA HIS A 194 -12.54 3.58 -10.39
C HIS A 194 -13.95 3.57 -11.00
N GLY A 195 -14.98 3.39 -10.16
CA GLY A 195 -16.39 3.38 -10.55
C GLY A 195 -16.86 4.69 -11.19
N THR A 196 -16.29 5.82 -10.81
CA THR A 196 -16.63 7.14 -11.37
C THR A 196 -15.70 7.59 -12.50
N GLY A 197 -14.67 6.80 -12.84
CA GLY A 197 -13.65 7.13 -13.84
C GLY A 197 -12.58 8.11 -13.36
N VAL A 198 -12.70 8.66 -12.15
CA VAL A 198 -11.73 9.59 -11.56
C VAL A 198 -10.35 8.95 -11.41
N LEU A 199 -10.27 7.64 -11.11
CA LEU A 199 -8.99 6.94 -11.02
C LEU A 199 -8.25 6.96 -12.36
N GLY A 200 -8.95 6.71 -13.47
CA GLY A 200 -8.36 6.77 -14.82
C GLY A 200 -8.02 8.20 -15.26
N ALA A 201 -8.79 9.19 -14.82
CA ALA A 201 -8.47 10.61 -15.03
C ALA A 201 -7.20 11.04 -14.30
N LEU A 202 -6.99 10.54 -13.08
CA LEU A 202 -5.79 10.80 -12.28
C LEU A 202 -4.57 10.00 -12.78
N LEU A 203 -4.81 8.75 -13.19
CA LEU A 203 -3.82 7.78 -13.63
C LEU A 203 -4.17 7.26 -15.02
N PRO A 204 -3.83 7.97 -16.11
CA PRO A 204 -4.08 7.50 -17.47
C PRO A 204 -3.47 6.12 -17.75
N GLU A 205 -2.40 5.73 -17.05
CA GLU A 205 -1.79 4.40 -17.12
C GLU A 205 -2.76 3.27 -16.71
N TRP A 206 -3.77 3.57 -15.87
CA TRP A 206 -4.81 2.64 -15.44
C TRP A 206 -5.69 2.16 -16.61
N ALA A 207 -5.91 2.99 -17.62
CA ALA A 207 -6.75 2.66 -18.77
C ALA A 207 -6.25 1.41 -19.52
N GLY A 208 -4.95 1.12 -19.44
CA GLY A 208 -4.35 -0.08 -20.02
C GLY A 208 -4.87 -1.37 -19.38
N ILE A 209 -5.23 -1.36 -18.10
CA ILE A 209 -5.64 -2.54 -17.33
C ILE A 209 -7.11 -2.59 -16.94
N GLU A 210 -7.87 -1.52 -17.21
CA GLU A 210 -9.30 -1.48 -16.95
C GLU A 210 -10.04 -2.61 -17.66
N CYS A 211 -10.77 -3.44 -16.92
CA CYS A 211 -11.45 -4.65 -17.38
C CYS A 211 -10.55 -5.60 -18.21
N LEU A 212 -9.23 -5.56 -18.01
CA LEU A 212 -8.29 -6.40 -18.73
C LEU A 212 -8.37 -7.84 -18.20
N VAL A 213 -8.73 -8.78 -19.06
CA VAL A 213 -8.69 -10.21 -18.74
C VAL A 213 -7.36 -10.79 -19.19
N VAL A 214 -6.61 -11.29 -18.21
CA VAL A 214 -5.44 -12.12 -18.47
C VAL A 214 -5.88 -13.56 -18.38
N ARG A 215 -5.61 -14.32 -19.45
CA ARG A 215 -6.02 -15.72 -19.55
C ARG A 215 -5.06 -16.59 -18.74
N ASP A 216 -5.33 -16.66 -17.45
CA ASP A 216 -4.70 -17.58 -16.51
C ASP A 216 -5.79 -18.32 -15.73
N PHE A 217 -5.64 -19.64 -15.57
CA PHE A 217 -6.61 -20.51 -14.91
C PHE A 217 -6.85 -20.16 -13.44
N TYR A 218 -5.92 -19.44 -12.81
CA TYR A 218 -5.98 -19.13 -11.39
C TYR A 218 -6.62 -17.77 -11.07
N HIS A 219 -6.55 -16.80 -12.00
CA HIS A 219 -7.03 -15.44 -11.77
C HIS A 219 -8.55 -15.35 -11.95
N ARG A 220 -9.25 -14.99 -10.87
CA ARG A 220 -10.70 -14.81 -10.89
C ARG A 220 -11.12 -13.42 -11.38
N TYR A 221 -10.25 -12.43 -11.20
CA TYR A 221 -10.54 -11.02 -11.38
C TYR A 221 -9.85 -10.46 -12.65
N THR A 222 -10.42 -9.41 -13.24
CA THR A 222 -9.69 -8.57 -14.19
C THR A 222 -8.52 -7.89 -13.50
N VAL A 223 -7.52 -7.42 -14.25
CA VAL A 223 -6.27 -6.89 -13.65
C VAL A 223 -6.52 -5.67 -12.75
N ASP A 224 -7.43 -4.78 -13.14
CA ASP A 224 -7.88 -3.65 -12.34
C ASP A 224 -8.57 -4.08 -11.04
N GLU A 225 -9.51 -5.02 -11.12
CA GLU A 225 -10.23 -5.55 -9.95
C GLU A 225 -9.29 -6.31 -9.00
N HIS A 226 -8.40 -7.15 -9.54
CA HIS A 226 -7.35 -7.83 -8.78
C HIS A 226 -6.50 -6.83 -7.99
N THR A 227 -6.12 -5.72 -8.63
CA THR A 227 -5.33 -4.66 -7.99
C THR A 227 -6.08 -4.02 -6.81
N LEU A 228 -7.37 -3.73 -6.96
CA LEU A 228 -8.19 -3.18 -5.87
C LEU A 228 -8.39 -4.21 -4.74
N VAL A 229 -8.61 -5.48 -5.08
CA VAL A 229 -8.69 -6.57 -4.10
C VAL A 229 -7.38 -6.73 -3.34
N ALA A 230 -6.22 -6.63 -3.99
CA ALA A 230 -4.91 -6.71 -3.35
C ALA A 230 -4.72 -5.60 -2.29
N ILE A 231 -5.12 -4.37 -2.63
CA ILE A 231 -5.12 -3.25 -1.67
C ILE A 231 -6.05 -3.54 -0.49
N GLN A 232 -7.25 -4.08 -0.76
CA GLN A 232 -8.19 -4.48 0.29
C GLN A 232 -7.59 -5.56 1.23
N GLN A 233 -6.77 -6.49 0.71
CA GLN A 233 -6.13 -7.51 1.56
C GLN A 233 -5.16 -6.89 2.58
N ILE A 234 -4.46 -5.80 2.24
CA ILE A 234 -3.63 -5.04 3.19
C ILE A 234 -4.49 -4.33 4.25
N GLU A 235 -5.65 -3.80 3.85
CA GLU A 235 -6.59 -3.13 4.75
C GLU A 235 -7.22 -4.06 5.79
N LEU A 236 -7.51 -5.30 5.40
CA LEU A 236 -8.14 -6.28 6.29
C LEU A 236 -7.16 -6.90 7.30
N LEU A 237 -5.85 -6.84 7.04
CA LEU A 237 -4.82 -7.47 7.87
C LEU A 237 -4.88 -7.06 9.35
N PRO A 238 -4.93 -5.76 9.72
CA PRO A 238 -4.96 -5.34 11.12
C PRO A 238 -6.19 -5.83 11.90
N ALA A 239 -7.31 -6.09 11.22
CA ALA A 239 -8.54 -6.58 11.83
C ALA A 239 -8.61 -8.11 11.93
N SER A 240 -7.60 -8.83 11.45
CA SER A 240 -7.59 -10.29 11.43
C SER A 240 -7.39 -10.90 12.82
N GLU A 241 -8.25 -11.86 13.18
CA GLU A 241 -8.10 -12.68 14.39
C GLU A 241 -7.18 -13.91 14.17
N ASP A 242 -6.84 -14.24 12.92
CA ASP A 242 -5.91 -15.34 12.58
C ASP A 242 -4.47 -14.99 13.01
N PRO A 243 -3.85 -15.73 13.96
CA PRO A 243 -2.49 -15.46 14.42
C PRO A 243 -1.44 -15.47 13.30
N SER A 244 -1.63 -16.28 12.26
CA SER A 244 -0.68 -16.31 11.13
C SER A 244 -0.72 -15.02 10.31
N ARG A 245 -1.90 -14.37 10.20
CA ARG A 245 -2.07 -13.08 9.54
C ARG A 245 -1.65 -11.90 10.42
N GLN A 246 -1.84 -12.02 11.75
CA GLN A 246 -1.41 -10.99 12.70
C GLN A 246 0.09 -10.71 12.64
N ARG A 247 0.91 -11.72 12.31
CA ARG A 247 2.35 -11.52 12.07
C ARG A 247 2.64 -10.56 10.91
N PHE A 248 1.83 -10.59 9.85
CA PHE A 248 1.92 -9.62 8.74
C PHE A 248 1.33 -8.27 9.13
N ALA A 249 0.26 -8.23 9.93
CA ALA A 249 -0.26 -6.98 10.46
C ALA A 249 0.79 -6.21 11.29
N ALA A 250 1.59 -6.91 12.10
CA ALA A 250 2.70 -6.31 12.83
C ALA A 250 3.74 -5.65 11.89
N LEU A 251 3.99 -6.21 10.70
CA LEU A 251 4.89 -5.59 9.73
C LEU A 251 4.37 -4.22 9.26
N ILE A 252 3.05 -4.06 9.11
CA ILE A 252 2.41 -2.79 8.75
C ILE A 252 2.65 -1.73 9.85
N GLU A 253 2.58 -2.13 11.11
CA GLU A 253 2.75 -1.21 12.25
C GLU A 253 4.20 -0.77 12.46
N GLU A 254 5.17 -1.65 12.19
CA GLU A 254 6.56 -1.43 12.63
C GLU A 254 7.33 -0.36 11.86
N ALA A 255 7.10 -0.15 10.55
CA ALA A 255 7.83 0.87 9.77
C ALA A 255 7.33 1.07 8.32
N VAL A 256 6.15 0.58 7.95
CA VAL A 256 5.72 0.54 6.54
C VAL A 256 5.25 1.91 6.05
N ASP A 257 5.81 2.36 4.92
CA ASP A 257 5.29 3.52 4.19
C ASP A 257 4.05 3.07 3.42
N ARG A 258 2.95 2.92 4.17
CA ARG A 258 1.66 2.41 3.67
C ARG A 258 1.23 3.08 2.36
N PRO A 259 1.31 4.41 2.19
CA PRO A 259 1.02 5.03 0.90
C PRO A 259 1.90 4.55 -0.25
N SER A 260 3.21 4.37 -0.03
CA SER A 260 4.11 3.82 -1.06
C SER A 260 3.80 2.35 -1.35
N LEU A 261 3.47 1.53 -0.34
CA LEU A 261 3.03 0.15 -0.55
C LEU A 261 1.76 0.07 -1.40
N LEU A 262 0.72 0.84 -1.05
CA LEU A 262 -0.53 0.84 -1.79
C LEU A 262 -0.35 1.43 -3.20
N ALA A 263 0.52 2.43 -3.36
CA ALA A 263 0.89 2.91 -4.69
C ALA A 263 1.60 1.82 -5.51
N ALA A 264 2.52 1.06 -4.91
CA ALA A 264 3.16 -0.07 -5.59
C ALA A 264 2.15 -1.13 -6.02
N LEU A 265 1.22 -1.51 -5.14
CA LEU A 265 0.10 -2.39 -5.49
C LEU A 265 -0.74 -1.82 -6.63
N LEU A 266 -1.06 -0.53 -6.61
CA LEU A 266 -1.86 0.10 -7.66
C LEU A 266 -1.22 0.01 -9.06
N PHE A 267 0.12 -0.02 -9.14
CA PHE A 267 0.85 -0.04 -10.39
C PHE A 267 1.46 -1.39 -10.77
N HIS A 268 1.57 -2.36 -9.86
CA HIS A 268 2.42 -3.55 -10.04
C HIS A 268 2.18 -4.31 -11.35
N ASP A 269 0.92 -4.35 -11.78
CA ASP A 269 0.47 -5.08 -12.97
C ASP A 269 0.02 -4.20 -14.14
N THR A 270 0.21 -2.88 -14.06
CA THR A 270 -0.19 -1.95 -15.15
C THR A 270 0.47 -2.28 -16.49
N GLY A 271 1.67 -2.88 -16.47
CA GLY A 271 2.39 -3.36 -17.64
C GLY A 271 1.81 -4.60 -18.30
N LYS A 272 0.82 -5.31 -17.71
CA LYS A 272 0.19 -6.50 -18.33
C LYS A 272 -0.58 -6.15 -19.61
N ALA A 273 -0.93 -4.88 -19.81
CA ALA A 273 -1.47 -4.36 -21.06
C ALA A 273 -0.45 -4.37 -22.22
N SER A 274 0.85 -4.46 -21.92
CA SER A 274 1.92 -4.41 -22.91
C SER A 274 2.07 -5.72 -23.68
N ARG A 275 2.15 -5.63 -25.01
CA ARG A 275 2.42 -6.78 -25.90
C ARG A 275 3.86 -7.27 -25.85
N SER A 276 4.74 -6.61 -25.09
CA SER A 276 6.17 -6.95 -25.02
C SER A 276 6.49 -8.20 -24.20
N GLY A 277 5.53 -8.69 -23.40
CA GLY A 277 5.73 -9.81 -22.46
C GLY A 277 6.54 -9.44 -21.20
N LYS A 278 7.09 -8.22 -21.12
CA LYS A 278 7.91 -7.73 -19.99
C LYS A 278 7.10 -6.82 -19.08
N HIS A 279 6.00 -7.33 -18.52
CA HIS A 279 5.05 -6.51 -17.75
C HIS A 279 5.69 -5.80 -16.56
N VAL A 280 6.56 -6.48 -15.79
CA VAL A 280 7.24 -5.89 -14.62
C VAL A 280 7.96 -4.58 -14.95
N GLY A 281 8.83 -4.61 -15.98
CA GLY A 281 9.59 -3.43 -16.38
C GLY A 281 8.71 -2.32 -16.96
N GLU A 282 7.62 -2.67 -17.64
CA GLU A 282 6.66 -1.68 -18.11
C GLU A 282 5.86 -1.05 -16.96
N SER A 283 5.41 -1.85 -15.99
CA SER A 283 4.75 -1.37 -14.77
C SER A 283 5.63 -0.37 -14.01
N ALA A 284 6.93 -0.66 -13.87
CA ALA A 284 7.88 0.23 -13.22
C ALA A 284 8.08 1.54 -14.01
N ARG A 285 8.15 1.46 -15.34
CA ARG A 285 8.25 2.65 -16.21
C ARG A 285 7.00 3.53 -16.10
N LEU A 286 5.82 2.92 -16.12
CA LEU A 286 4.53 3.60 -16.01
C LEU A 286 4.36 4.24 -14.63
N SER A 287 4.69 3.53 -13.56
CA SER A 287 4.59 4.05 -12.19
C SER A 287 5.52 5.24 -11.97
N GLN A 288 6.76 5.18 -12.48
CA GLN A 288 7.71 6.29 -12.37
C GLN A 288 7.20 7.54 -13.10
N ALA A 289 6.64 7.37 -14.31
CA ALA A 289 6.06 8.48 -15.07
C ALA A 289 4.85 9.08 -14.34
N ALA A 290 3.95 8.25 -13.83
CA ALA A 290 2.77 8.67 -13.11
C ALA A 290 3.11 9.41 -11.81
N LEU A 291 3.94 8.82 -10.94
CA LEU A 291 4.33 9.42 -9.67
C LEU A 291 5.06 10.75 -9.85
N LYS A 292 5.95 10.83 -10.85
CA LYS A 292 6.63 12.09 -11.18
C LYS A 292 5.64 13.15 -11.66
N ARG A 293 4.68 12.79 -12.53
CA ARG A 293 3.62 13.70 -12.98
C ARG A 293 2.77 14.21 -11.81
N MET A 294 2.46 13.34 -10.86
CA MET A 294 1.65 13.68 -9.69
C MET A 294 2.37 14.54 -8.65
N GLY A 295 3.70 14.69 -8.76
CA GLY A 295 4.51 15.44 -7.80
C GLY A 295 4.96 14.62 -6.58
N ALA A 296 5.08 13.30 -6.71
CA ALA A 296 5.57 12.45 -5.62
C ALA A 296 7.07 12.69 -5.34
N PRO A 297 7.51 12.61 -4.06
CA PRO A 297 8.92 12.73 -3.71
C PRO A 297 9.79 11.65 -4.39
N PRO A 298 11.09 11.94 -4.66
CA PRO A 298 12.00 10.97 -5.26
C PRO A 298 12.11 9.65 -4.48
N GLU A 299 12.06 9.70 -3.14
CA GLU A 299 12.15 8.50 -2.31
C GLU A 299 10.93 7.58 -2.47
N THR A 300 9.72 8.15 -2.53
CA THR A 300 8.49 7.41 -2.87
C THR A 300 8.62 6.77 -4.26
N CYS A 301 9.10 7.53 -5.26
CA CYS A 301 9.27 7.00 -6.62
C CYS A 301 10.24 5.81 -6.65
N LYS A 302 11.36 5.91 -5.93
CA LYS A 302 12.36 4.83 -5.82
C LYS A 302 11.78 3.60 -5.13
N LEU A 303 11.08 3.77 -4.01
CA LEU A 303 10.50 2.65 -3.27
C LEU A 303 9.42 1.94 -4.08
N VAL A 304 8.48 2.69 -4.69
CA VAL A 304 7.44 2.11 -5.54
C VAL A 304 8.05 1.37 -6.73
N SER A 305 9.01 1.97 -7.42
CA SER A 305 9.69 1.31 -8.56
C SER A 305 10.41 0.03 -8.12
N PHE A 306 11.09 0.07 -6.97
CA PHE A 306 11.74 -1.10 -6.40
C PHE A 306 10.75 -2.23 -6.10
N LEU A 307 9.63 -1.93 -5.44
CA LEU A 307 8.64 -2.93 -5.08
C LEU A 307 8.02 -3.58 -6.32
N ILE A 308 7.71 -2.78 -7.34
CA ILE A 308 7.21 -3.28 -8.62
C ILE A 308 8.28 -4.13 -9.31
N ASP A 309 9.54 -3.69 -9.36
CA ASP A 309 10.61 -4.45 -10.00
C ASP A 309 10.91 -5.81 -9.33
N ARG A 310 10.49 -5.99 -8.07
CA ARG A 310 10.76 -7.18 -7.26
C ARG A 310 9.51 -7.99 -6.91
N HIS A 311 8.31 -7.56 -7.29
CA HIS A 311 7.06 -8.13 -6.76
C HIS A 311 6.90 -9.65 -7.00
N LEU A 312 7.52 -10.20 -8.05
CA LEU A 312 7.47 -11.63 -8.35
C LEU A 312 8.55 -12.46 -7.64
N ASP A 313 9.51 -11.83 -6.96
CA ASP A 313 10.68 -12.53 -6.43
C ASP A 313 10.29 -13.55 -5.36
N MET A 314 9.50 -13.12 -4.37
CA MET A 314 9.08 -14.00 -3.28
C MET A 314 8.11 -15.07 -3.79
N SER A 315 7.13 -14.71 -4.62
CA SER A 315 6.16 -15.68 -5.18
C SER A 315 6.84 -16.74 -6.07
N ALA A 316 7.86 -16.35 -6.85
CA ALA A 316 8.67 -17.28 -7.62
C ALA A 316 9.48 -18.24 -6.73
N LEU A 317 10.10 -17.73 -5.65
CA LEU A 317 10.86 -18.54 -4.70
C LEU A 317 9.98 -19.56 -3.98
N LEU A 318 8.77 -19.16 -3.56
CA LEU A 318 7.78 -20.06 -2.93
C LEU A 318 7.39 -21.24 -3.82
N SER A 319 7.55 -21.10 -5.13
CA SER A 319 7.13 -22.12 -6.11
C SER A 319 8.29 -23.01 -6.59
N THR A 320 9.55 -22.63 -6.36
CA THR A 320 10.68 -23.21 -7.10
C THR A 320 11.91 -23.61 -6.28
N ARG A 321 12.08 -23.07 -5.06
CA ARG A 321 13.31 -23.31 -4.27
C ARG A 321 13.01 -23.94 -2.93
N ASP A 322 14.01 -24.65 -2.41
CA ASP A 322 14.06 -24.99 -1.00
C ASP A 322 14.31 -23.72 -0.19
N LEU A 323 13.34 -23.37 0.66
CA LEU A 323 13.40 -22.18 1.50
C LEU A 323 14.42 -22.33 2.64
N ASP A 324 14.85 -23.55 2.93
CA ASP A 324 15.86 -23.86 3.95
C ASP A 324 17.30 -23.74 3.44
N GLU A 325 17.49 -23.66 2.12
CA GLU A 325 18.81 -23.49 1.55
C GLU A 325 19.35 -22.08 1.86
N PRO A 326 20.54 -21.94 2.48
CA PRO A 326 21.11 -20.62 2.79
C PRO A 326 21.29 -19.73 1.56
N SER A 327 21.48 -20.32 0.38
CA SER A 327 21.59 -19.60 -0.89
C SER A 327 20.29 -18.90 -1.30
N THR A 328 19.12 -19.43 -0.89
CA THR A 328 17.81 -18.82 -1.14
C THR A 328 17.64 -17.53 -0.34
N ALA A 329 17.94 -17.59 0.97
CA ALA A 329 17.90 -16.41 1.84
C ALA A 329 18.90 -15.35 1.40
N LYS A 330 20.14 -15.76 1.07
CA LYS A 330 21.17 -14.86 0.53
C LYS A 330 20.75 -14.19 -0.78
N PHE A 331 20.20 -14.96 -1.71
CA PHE A 331 19.70 -14.42 -2.99
C PHE A 331 18.64 -13.34 -2.79
N LEU A 332 17.67 -13.56 -1.88
CA LEU A 332 16.65 -12.55 -1.63
C LEU A 332 17.22 -11.36 -0.85
N ALA A 333 18.08 -11.60 0.14
CA ALA A 333 18.76 -10.57 0.94
C ALA A 333 19.56 -9.61 0.04
N ASP A 334 20.37 -10.14 -0.88
CA ASP A 334 21.16 -9.37 -1.84
C ASP A 334 20.28 -8.48 -2.75
N ARG A 335 19.02 -8.86 -2.99
CA ARG A 335 18.09 -8.11 -3.86
C ARG A 335 17.25 -7.09 -3.10
N VAL A 336 16.86 -7.39 -1.86
CA VAL A 336 16.05 -6.47 -1.04
C VAL A 336 16.90 -5.44 -0.32
N GLU A 337 18.16 -5.76 -0.01
CA GLU A 337 19.19 -4.92 0.61
C GLU A 337 18.88 -4.46 2.05
N THR A 338 17.63 -4.17 2.40
CA THR A 338 17.23 -3.68 3.73
C THR A 338 16.03 -4.44 4.29
N VAL A 339 15.90 -4.40 5.61
CA VAL A 339 14.78 -5.01 6.34
C VAL A 339 13.45 -4.33 5.99
N GLU A 340 13.45 -3.01 5.81
CA GLU A 340 12.25 -2.24 5.46
C GLU A 340 11.72 -2.69 4.09
N ARG A 341 12.60 -2.81 3.09
CA ARG A 341 12.23 -3.32 1.76
C ARG A 341 11.75 -4.78 1.79
N LEU A 342 12.34 -5.61 2.65
CA LEU A 342 11.88 -6.98 2.86
C LEU A 342 10.45 -7.02 3.43
N LYS A 343 10.14 -6.17 4.42
CA LYS A 343 8.79 -6.06 5.01
C LYS A 343 7.75 -5.65 3.95
N GLU A 344 8.06 -4.60 3.19
CA GLU A 344 7.19 -4.09 2.13
C GLU A 344 6.96 -5.13 1.03
N LEU A 345 8.02 -5.81 0.59
CA LEU A 345 7.90 -6.85 -0.43
C LEU A 345 7.10 -8.07 0.06
N ALA A 346 7.26 -8.46 1.33
CA ALA A 346 6.49 -9.55 1.92
C ALA A 346 4.99 -9.21 1.99
N LEU A 347 4.64 -7.97 2.36
CA LEU A 347 3.27 -7.50 2.38
C LEU A 347 2.66 -7.41 0.98
N LEU A 348 3.40 -6.85 0.02
CA LEU A 348 2.98 -6.81 -1.38
C LEU A 348 2.72 -8.21 -1.92
N THR A 349 3.64 -9.15 -1.69
CA THR A 349 3.50 -10.55 -2.11
C THR A 349 2.29 -11.23 -1.45
N TYR A 350 2.07 -10.97 -0.15
CA TYR A 350 0.89 -11.48 0.56
C TYR A 350 -0.40 -10.98 -0.10
N ALA A 351 -0.47 -9.69 -0.42
CA ALA A 351 -1.65 -9.07 -1.01
C ALA A 351 -1.93 -9.59 -2.43
N ASP A 352 -0.90 -9.64 -3.28
CA ASP A 352 -0.98 -10.15 -4.65
C ASP A 352 -1.50 -11.60 -4.68
N ILE A 353 -0.86 -12.51 -3.95
CA ILE A 353 -1.30 -13.92 -3.88
C ILE A 353 -2.73 -14.03 -3.32
N SER A 354 -3.08 -13.24 -2.30
CA SER A 354 -4.43 -13.25 -1.70
C SER A 354 -5.51 -12.71 -2.64
N ALA A 355 -5.14 -11.86 -3.60
CA ALA A 355 -6.04 -11.27 -4.58
C ALA A 355 -6.22 -12.08 -5.86
N VAL A 356 -5.52 -13.20 -6.04
CA VAL A 356 -5.71 -14.08 -7.20
C VAL A 356 -7.12 -14.70 -7.19
N ASN A 357 -7.52 -15.28 -6.05
CA ASN A 357 -8.86 -15.76 -5.73
C ASN A 357 -9.00 -16.07 -4.22
N PRO A 358 -10.21 -16.25 -3.67
CA PRO A 358 -10.42 -16.47 -2.23
C PRO A 358 -9.73 -17.69 -1.62
N SER A 359 -9.28 -18.65 -2.44
CA SER A 359 -8.60 -19.88 -1.99
C SER A 359 -7.11 -19.89 -2.35
N ALA A 360 -6.58 -18.80 -2.94
CA ALA A 360 -5.21 -18.74 -3.40
C ALA A 360 -4.21 -18.66 -2.24
N MET A 361 -4.48 -17.85 -1.21
CA MET A 361 -3.65 -17.78 -0.01
C MET A 361 -4.06 -18.88 0.99
N THR A 362 -3.46 -20.07 0.83
CA THR A 362 -3.66 -21.18 1.77
C THR A 362 -2.83 -20.99 3.05
N PRO A 363 -3.20 -21.61 4.19
CA PRO A 363 -2.39 -21.56 5.40
C PRO A 363 -0.94 -22.01 5.19
N TRP A 364 -0.74 -23.01 4.33
CA TRP A 364 0.60 -23.47 3.96
C TRP A 364 1.39 -22.40 3.21
N ARG A 365 0.80 -21.74 2.19
CA ARG A 365 1.48 -20.65 1.46
C ARG A 365 1.82 -19.48 2.37
N LEU A 366 0.92 -19.13 3.29
CA LEU A 366 1.13 -18.08 4.27
C LEU A 366 2.33 -18.40 5.18
N GLU A 367 2.41 -19.63 5.68
CA GLU A 367 3.55 -20.08 6.50
C GLU A 367 4.85 -20.11 5.70
N GLN A 368 4.83 -20.56 4.43
CA GLN A 368 6.02 -20.52 3.58
C GLN A 368 6.50 -19.10 3.30
N LEU A 369 5.59 -18.15 3.06
CA LEU A 369 5.92 -16.74 2.89
C LEU A 369 6.55 -16.16 4.16
N TRP A 370 5.97 -16.47 5.33
CA TRP A 370 6.52 -16.05 6.61
C TRP A 370 7.91 -16.66 6.88
N ARG A 371 8.10 -17.94 6.56
CA ARG A 371 9.39 -18.64 6.68
C ARG A 371 10.46 -18.01 5.79
N LEU A 372 10.13 -17.71 4.53
CA LEU A 372 11.04 -17.02 3.60
C LEU A 372 11.41 -15.62 4.14
N TYR A 373 10.44 -14.88 4.66
CA TYR A 373 10.67 -13.59 5.31
C TYR A 373 11.66 -13.73 6.47
N LEU A 374 11.43 -14.66 7.41
CA LEU A 374 12.31 -14.85 8.57
C LEU A 374 13.72 -15.27 8.19
N ASN A 375 13.86 -16.22 7.25
CA ASN A 375 15.18 -16.67 6.79
C ASN A 375 15.97 -15.52 6.15
N THR A 376 15.31 -14.69 5.36
CA THR A 376 15.93 -13.53 4.71
C THR A 376 16.24 -12.42 5.71
N TYR A 377 15.34 -12.18 6.66
CA TYR A 377 15.57 -11.24 7.77
C TYR A 377 16.81 -11.64 8.58
N ASN A 378 16.91 -12.93 8.91
CA ASN A 378 18.07 -13.47 9.61
C ASN A 378 19.35 -13.32 8.78
N GLU A 379 19.32 -13.51 7.45
CA GLU A 379 20.50 -13.28 6.61
C GLU A 379 20.90 -11.80 6.54
N LEU A 380 19.94 -10.88 6.35
CA LEU A 380 20.18 -9.43 6.36
C LEU A 380 20.77 -8.96 7.70
N THR A 381 20.34 -9.59 8.79
CA THR A 381 20.84 -9.29 10.14
C THR A 381 22.06 -10.13 10.52
N ARG A 382 22.45 -11.14 9.74
CA ARG A 382 23.62 -12.01 10.02
C ARG A 382 24.93 -11.23 9.97
N GLU A 383 25.03 -10.24 9.07
CA GLU A 383 26.16 -9.30 9.03
C GLU A 383 26.22 -8.39 10.27
N LEU A 384 25.12 -8.25 11.03
CA LEU A 384 25.16 -7.53 12.29
C LEU A 384 25.99 -8.28 13.36
N ASP A 385 26.16 -9.59 13.20
CA ASP A 385 26.79 -10.49 14.18
C ASP A 385 28.14 -11.11 13.74
N THR A 386 28.36 -11.37 12.44
CA THR A 386 29.38 -12.35 12.00
C THR A 386 30.68 -11.77 11.44
N GLU A 387 30.67 -10.67 10.70
CA GLU A 387 31.91 -10.00 10.28
C GLU A 387 32.34 -8.99 11.34
N ARG A 388 33.41 -9.32 12.07
CA ARG A 388 34.00 -8.46 13.08
C ARG A 388 35.38 -8.00 12.62
N ILE A 389 35.73 -6.77 12.98
CA ILE A 389 37.04 -6.19 12.71
C ILE A 389 38.07 -7.02 13.49
N GLU A 390 38.88 -7.79 12.76
CA GLU A 390 40.13 -8.33 13.29
C GLU A 390 41.13 -7.17 13.38
N ALA A 391 41.94 -7.13 14.45
CA ALA A 391 42.82 -5.99 14.74
C ALA A 391 43.65 -5.60 13.49
N PRO A 392 43.40 -4.43 12.86
CA PRO A 392 44.04 -4.13 11.58
C PRO A 392 45.53 -3.88 11.77
N ALA A 393 46.37 -4.60 11.01
CA ALA A 393 47.82 -4.64 11.20
C ALA A 393 48.53 -3.28 10.95
N GLU A 394 47.89 -2.36 10.22
CA GLU A 394 48.46 -1.08 9.80
C GLU A 394 47.97 0.12 10.65
N THR A 395 47.10 -0.11 11.63
CA THR A 395 46.58 0.94 12.54
C THR A 395 47.42 1.10 13.81
N ARG A 396 47.37 2.29 14.43
CA ARG A 396 47.96 2.51 15.76
C ARG A 396 47.41 1.48 16.77
N PRO A 397 48.22 0.94 17.69
CA PRO A 397 47.82 -0.16 18.59
C PRO A 397 46.56 0.15 19.43
N GLU A 398 46.40 1.40 19.85
CA GLU A 398 45.26 1.87 20.64
C GLU A 398 43.95 1.82 19.84
N VAL A 399 43.98 2.31 18.59
CA VAL A 399 42.83 2.29 17.67
C VAL A 399 42.49 0.86 17.28
N ALA A 400 43.49 0.04 16.95
CA ALA A 400 43.29 -1.37 16.64
C ALA A 400 42.68 -2.13 17.83
N GLY A 401 43.13 -1.85 19.06
CA GLY A 401 42.61 -2.46 20.28
C GLY A 401 41.17 -2.07 20.61
N PHE A 402 40.77 -0.83 20.30
CA PHE A 402 39.39 -0.37 20.43
C PHE A 402 38.47 -1.00 19.38
N LEU A 403 38.88 -0.98 18.10
CA LEU A 403 38.10 -1.52 16.99
C LEU A 403 37.97 -3.05 17.04
N ALA A 404 38.92 -3.75 17.67
CA ALA A 404 38.95 -5.21 17.70
C ALA A 404 37.63 -5.81 18.23
N GLY A 405 37.01 -6.62 17.38
CA GLY A 405 35.78 -7.33 17.71
C GLY A 405 34.51 -6.50 17.53
N PHE A 406 34.57 -5.21 17.15
CA PHE A 406 33.39 -4.50 16.66
C PHE A 406 32.92 -5.08 15.32
N PRO A 407 31.64 -4.93 14.95
CA PRO A 407 31.16 -5.33 13.62
C PRO A 407 31.84 -4.52 12.51
N SER A 408 32.17 -5.15 11.38
CA SER A 408 32.85 -4.51 10.24
C SER A 408 32.09 -3.29 9.68
N ARG A 409 30.75 -3.27 9.81
CA ARG A 409 29.92 -2.11 9.42
C ARG A 409 30.29 -0.82 10.15
N TYR A 410 30.85 -0.89 11.36
CA TYR A 410 31.28 0.27 12.13
C TYR A 410 32.23 1.17 11.30
N LEU A 411 33.16 0.55 10.56
CA LEU A 411 34.11 1.28 9.70
C LEU A 411 33.46 1.88 8.44
N ARG A 412 32.27 1.41 8.04
CA ARG A 412 31.57 1.90 6.85
C ARG A 412 30.76 3.17 7.14
N VAL A 413 30.36 3.36 8.40
CA VAL A 413 29.43 4.43 8.81
C VAL A 413 30.09 5.53 9.65
N HIS A 414 31.33 5.32 10.10
CA HIS A 414 32.08 6.31 10.90
C HIS A 414 33.34 6.77 10.17
N SER A 415 33.55 8.09 10.17
CA SER A 415 34.78 8.72 9.66
C SER A 415 35.95 8.49 10.63
N GLU A 416 37.18 8.77 10.20
CA GLU A 416 38.36 8.70 11.09
C GLU A 416 38.21 9.62 12.32
N ASP A 417 37.60 10.80 12.16
CA ASP A 417 37.33 11.74 13.25
C ASP A 417 36.31 11.17 14.25
N ASP A 418 35.25 10.50 13.76
CA ASP A 418 34.27 9.82 14.61
C ASP A 418 34.93 8.70 15.40
N ILE A 419 35.77 7.89 14.74
CA ILE A 419 36.50 6.79 15.38
C ILE A 419 37.41 7.33 16.50
N GLN A 420 38.10 8.44 16.27
CA GLN A 420 38.97 9.06 17.28
C GLN A 420 38.16 9.63 18.46
N ALA A 421 36.99 10.23 18.18
CA ALA A 421 36.07 10.69 19.20
C ALA A 421 35.53 9.52 20.05
N HIS A 422 35.14 8.42 19.40
CA HIS A 422 34.64 7.22 20.06
C HIS A 422 35.73 6.52 20.89
N LEU A 423 36.97 6.47 20.41
CA LEU A 423 38.12 5.98 21.18
C LEU A 423 38.32 6.82 22.46
N THR A 424 38.27 8.14 22.33
CA THR A 424 38.40 9.05 23.49
C THR A 424 37.28 8.83 24.51
N LEU A 425 36.05 8.62 24.04
CA LEU A 425 34.90 8.32 24.87
C LEU A 425 35.05 6.95 25.57
N HIS A 426 35.55 5.96 24.83
CA HIS A 426 35.82 4.62 25.34
C HIS A 426 36.86 4.62 26.47
N GLU A 427 37.96 5.36 26.33
CA GLU A 427 38.96 5.47 27.41
C GLU A 427 38.37 6.12 28.68
N ARG A 428 37.49 7.12 28.54
CA ARG A 428 36.75 7.69 29.68
C ARG A 428 35.81 6.66 30.32
N ALA A 429 35.15 5.84 29.51
CA ALA A 429 34.25 4.80 30.01
C ALA A 429 35.02 3.70 30.77
N LYS A 430 36.27 3.39 30.41
CA LYS A 430 37.11 2.46 31.18
C LYS A 430 37.37 2.95 32.61
N GLU A 431 37.55 4.26 32.79
CA GLU A 431 37.80 4.84 34.12
C GLU A 431 36.53 4.92 34.97
N LYS A 432 35.38 5.23 34.35
CA LYS A 432 34.13 5.58 35.07
C LYS A 432 33.03 4.55 34.99
N GLY A 433 33.18 3.49 34.18
CA GLY A 433 32.17 2.47 33.89
C GLY A 433 31.19 2.85 32.78
N VAL A 434 30.92 4.14 32.59
CA VAL A 434 30.12 4.71 31.50
C VAL A 434 30.68 6.07 31.10
N ALA A 435 30.61 6.40 29.82
CA ALA A 435 30.87 7.75 29.34
C ALA A 435 29.84 8.14 28.28
N VAL A 436 29.39 9.39 28.36
CA VAL A 436 28.34 9.93 27.51
C VAL A 436 28.85 11.21 26.84
N ASP A 437 28.65 11.31 25.53
CA ASP A 437 28.86 12.53 24.76
C ASP A 437 27.54 12.98 24.14
N VAL A 438 27.32 14.30 24.11
CA VAL A 438 26.14 14.90 23.48
C VAL A 438 26.63 16.06 22.64
N ARG A 439 26.35 16.01 21.34
CA ARG A 439 26.72 17.04 20.36
C ARG A 439 25.49 17.52 19.63
N LYS A 440 25.48 18.79 19.24
CA LYS A 440 24.45 19.38 18.38
C LYS A 440 25.08 19.77 17.05
N THR A 441 24.51 19.29 15.95
CA THR A 441 24.97 19.60 14.59
C THR A 441 23.74 19.89 13.73
N ASN A 442 23.71 21.05 13.06
CA ASN A 442 22.66 21.44 12.11
C ASN A 442 21.21 21.30 12.62
N GLY A 443 20.97 21.50 13.92
CA GLY A 443 19.63 21.42 14.52
C GLY A 443 19.25 20.04 15.09
N THR A 444 20.05 19.02 14.86
CA THR A 444 19.86 17.66 15.41
C THR A 444 20.89 17.39 16.50
N TYR A 445 20.49 16.62 17.52
CA TYR A 445 21.40 16.15 18.57
C TYR A 445 21.89 14.74 18.28
N THR A 446 23.14 14.47 18.62
CA THR A 446 23.74 13.14 18.63
C THR A 446 24.21 12.84 20.04
N LEU A 447 23.62 11.81 20.65
CA LEU A 447 24.05 11.22 21.92
C LEU A 447 24.87 9.97 21.60
N THR A 448 26.07 9.86 22.13
CA THR A 448 26.89 8.65 22.06
C THR A 448 27.21 8.17 23.47
N VAL A 449 26.96 6.89 23.74
CA VAL A 449 27.18 6.24 25.04
C VAL A 449 28.18 5.10 24.85
N ALA A 450 29.26 5.11 25.64
CA ALA A 450 30.20 4.00 25.76
C ALA A 450 30.09 3.37 27.14
N ALA A 451 29.79 2.07 27.22
CA ALA A 451 29.64 1.35 28.49
C ALA A 451 29.83 -0.16 28.32
N ASN A 452 30.01 -0.88 29.42
CA ASN A 452 29.89 -2.34 29.39
C ASN A 452 28.42 -2.73 29.14
N ASP A 453 28.22 -3.73 28.31
CA ASP A 453 26.91 -4.23 27.94
C ASP A 453 26.17 -4.79 29.15
N ARG A 454 24.87 -4.55 29.21
CA ARG A 454 23.96 -5.11 30.20
C ARG A 454 22.56 -5.22 29.61
N PRO A 455 21.74 -6.19 30.07
CA PRO A 455 20.38 -6.34 29.60
C PRO A 455 19.62 -5.01 29.63
N PHE A 456 18.94 -4.70 28.52
CA PHE A 456 18.11 -3.52 28.33
C PHE A 456 18.83 -2.17 28.32
N LEU A 457 20.16 -2.12 28.16
CA LEU A 457 20.89 -0.85 28.12
C LEU A 457 20.38 0.09 27.03
N LEU A 458 20.34 -0.35 25.77
CA LEU A 458 19.84 0.43 24.64
C LEU A 458 18.40 0.91 24.84
N ALA A 459 17.51 0.02 25.31
CA ALA A 459 16.12 0.35 25.61
C ALA A 459 16.00 1.36 26.77
N SER A 460 16.88 1.28 27.77
CA SER A 460 16.92 2.23 28.89
C SER A 460 17.33 3.62 28.42
N ILE A 461 18.33 3.71 27.52
CA ILE A 461 18.76 4.98 26.93
C ILE A 461 17.62 5.59 26.11
N ALA A 462 16.96 4.78 25.27
CA ALA A 462 15.79 5.23 24.50
C ALA A 462 14.64 5.70 25.42
N GLY A 463 14.40 4.99 26.53
CA GLY A 463 13.42 5.37 27.54
C GLY A 463 13.75 6.69 28.24
N VAL A 464 15.02 6.96 28.54
CA VAL A 464 15.47 8.25 29.09
C VAL A 464 15.24 9.37 28.08
N LEU A 465 15.63 9.20 26.82
CA LEU A 465 15.39 10.20 25.76
C LEU A 465 13.89 10.50 25.60
N ALA A 466 13.05 9.46 25.56
CA ALA A 466 11.60 9.61 25.50
C ALA A 466 11.06 10.33 26.75
N GLY A 467 11.58 10.02 27.94
CA GLY A 467 11.23 10.70 29.20
C GLY A 467 11.60 12.18 29.24
N PHE A 468 12.66 12.58 28.54
CA PHE A 468 13.03 13.98 28.32
C PHE A 468 12.22 14.65 27.20
N GLY A 469 11.33 13.92 26.52
CA GLY A 469 10.50 14.42 25.43
C GLY A 469 11.24 14.54 24.10
N MET A 470 12.34 13.79 23.91
CA MET A 470 13.11 13.79 22.68
C MET A 470 12.46 12.90 21.62
N ASN A 471 12.55 13.29 20.34
CA ASN A 471 12.09 12.49 19.20
C ASN A 471 13.28 11.76 18.58
N ILE A 472 13.38 10.44 18.80
CA ILE A 472 14.49 9.63 18.29
C ILE A 472 14.32 9.41 16.78
N LEU A 473 15.28 9.88 15.99
CA LEU A 473 15.28 9.74 14.53
C LEU A 473 16.01 8.46 14.08
N LYS A 474 17.09 8.12 14.78
CA LYS A 474 17.95 6.98 14.44
C LYS A 474 18.67 6.48 15.69
N ALA A 475 18.83 5.16 15.80
CA ALA A 475 19.68 4.52 16.80
C ALA A 475 20.64 3.55 16.11
N GLU A 476 21.91 3.59 16.50
CA GLU A 476 22.94 2.67 16.07
C GLU A 476 23.57 2.04 17.30
N ALA A 477 23.64 0.70 17.34
CA ALA A 477 24.23 -0.04 18.44
C ALA A 477 25.40 -0.86 17.92
N PHE A 478 26.54 -0.75 18.60
CA PHE A 478 27.75 -1.48 18.25
C PHE A 478 28.33 -2.13 19.50
N GLY A 479 28.43 -3.46 19.52
CA GLY A 479 29.05 -4.21 20.61
C GLY A 479 30.31 -4.92 20.15
N ASN A 480 31.40 -4.81 20.91
CA ASN A 480 32.62 -5.58 20.64
C ASN A 480 32.65 -6.92 21.40
N ARG A 481 33.58 -7.83 21.02
CA ARG A 481 33.71 -9.16 21.67
C ARG A 481 34.08 -9.10 23.15
N LYS A 482 34.54 -7.95 23.67
CA LYS A 482 34.88 -7.76 25.08
C LYS A 482 33.69 -7.29 25.92
N GLY A 483 32.48 -7.21 25.32
CA GLY A 483 31.26 -6.80 26.01
C GLY A 483 31.18 -5.30 26.25
N MET A 484 31.90 -4.48 25.49
CA MET A 484 31.72 -3.02 25.45
C MET A 484 30.74 -2.68 24.34
N VAL A 485 29.79 -1.79 24.63
CA VAL A 485 28.90 -1.21 23.63
C VAL A 485 29.23 0.25 23.39
N LEU A 486 28.96 0.68 22.17
CA LEU A 486 28.94 2.05 21.71
C LEU A 486 27.59 2.29 21.04
N ASP A 487 26.68 2.94 21.74
CA ASP A 487 25.34 3.22 21.27
C ASP A 487 25.22 4.69 20.90
N THR A 488 24.73 4.97 19.70
CA THR A 488 24.55 6.34 19.19
C THR A 488 23.10 6.59 18.84
N PHE A 489 22.53 7.68 19.34
CA PHE A 489 21.18 8.13 19.06
C PHE A 489 21.21 9.50 18.40
N ALA A 490 20.61 9.62 17.22
CA ALA A 490 20.28 10.91 16.63
C ALA A 490 18.83 11.26 16.99
N PHE A 491 18.60 12.45 17.53
CA PHE A 491 17.28 12.87 17.97
C PHE A 491 17.04 14.37 17.79
N GLU A 492 15.78 14.72 17.68
CA GLU A 492 15.29 16.08 17.74
C GLU A 492 14.81 16.42 19.14
N ASP A 493 14.84 17.71 19.46
CA ASP A 493 14.30 18.30 20.69
C ASP A 493 13.09 19.16 20.32
N PRO A 494 11.89 18.58 20.12
CA PRO A 494 10.73 19.28 19.57
C PRO A 494 10.28 20.42 20.49
N ASN A 495 10.43 20.23 21.80
CA ASN A 495 10.04 21.19 22.83
C ASN A 495 11.15 22.20 23.14
N ARG A 496 12.31 22.09 22.46
CA ARG A 496 13.50 22.92 22.68
C ARG A 496 13.97 22.90 24.15
N THR A 497 13.77 21.78 24.85
CA THR A 497 14.12 21.57 26.25
C THR A 497 15.63 21.74 26.47
N LEU A 498 16.46 21.05 25.69
CA LEU A 498 17.92 21.13 25.75
C LEU A 498 18.44 22.44 25.17
N ASP A 499 17.75 22.95 24.15
CA ASP A 499 18.13 24.19 23.45
C ASP A 499 17.97 25.44 24.32
N LEU A 500 16.89 25.50 25.11
CA LEU A 500 16.59 26.62 25.97
C LEU A 500 17.23 26.48 27.36
N ASN A 501 17.64 25.28 27.76
CA ASN A 501 18.18 24.98 29.08
C ASN A 501 19.48 24.17 29.00
N PRO A 502 20.65 24.82 28.86
CA PRO A 502 21.93 24.11 28.75
C PRO A 502 22.24 23.15 29.91
N THR A 503 21.73 23.43 31.12
CA THR A 503 21.86 22.56 32.29
C THR A 503 21.14 21.22 32.14
N GLU A 504 20.11 21.13 31.29
CA GLU A 504 19.41 19.87 31.02
C GLU A 504 20.27 18.90 30.20
N VAL A 505 21.26 19.39 29.45
CA VAL A 505 22.25 18.53 28.77
C VAL A 505 23.12 17.80 29.80
N ASP A 506 23.53 18.49 30.87
CA ASP A 506 24.30 17.86 31.95
C ASP A 506 23.43 16.91 32.78
N ARG A 507 22.16 17.26 33.00
CA ARG A 507 21.20 16.37 33.65
C ARG A 507 20.94 15.09 32.83
N LEU A 508 20.81 15.22 31.51
CA LEU A 508 20.68 14.08 30.60
C LEU A 508 21.92 13.18 30.69
N ARG A 509 23.13 13.77 30.66
CA ARG A 509 24.39 13.04 30.84
C ARG A 509 24.54 12.35 32.18
N LEU A 510 23.97 12.91 33.25
CA LEU A 510 24.00 12.32 34.60
C LEU A 510 22.94 11.22 34.81
N THR A 511 21.85 11.27 34.04
CA THR A 511 20.76 10.28 34.12
C THR A 511 21.13 8.97 33.42
N LEU A 512 21.96 9.08 32.38
CA LEU A 512 22.54 7.98 31.61
C LEU A 512 23.82 7.46 32.29
#